data_AF-A0AAV5Q3A2-F1
#
_entry.id   AF-A0AAV5Q3A2-F1
#
_cell.length_a   1.000
_cell.length_b   1.000
_cell.length_c   1.000
_cell.angle_alpha   90.00
_cell.angle_beta   90.00
_cell.angle_gamma   90.00
#
_symmetry.space_group_name_H-M   'P 1'
#
loop_
_entity.id
_entity.type
_entity.pdbx_description
1 polymer ?
#
loop_
_entity_poly.entity_id
_entity_poly.type
_entity_poly.pdbx_seq_one_letter_code
_entity_poly.pdbx_strand_id
1 'polypeptide(L)'
;MDAREGPTSFNANGELPFPVLAAEWAASHFGQLHPNVVPPGYLSQLPATTQQSFTVEVAKGYLLKNYADTFKEIDEHIDAVLEQQLKYLESLDQLDTSHLKQLLGEYNRLLYEFNETDADMKRGLNHYSRPYLLEHLQKAASEPVVLDESSQEPDDGDGDGDENERQIDLLLSKHTRERHIHHLRTAHMAQLAADRVLLN
;
A
#
# COMPACT_ATOMS: atom_id res chain seq x y z
N MET A 1 -46.42 -26.14 -32.90
CA MET A 1 -46.53 -26.12 -31.44
C MET A 1 -45.91 -24.82 -31.00
N ASP A 2 -46.78 -23.91 -30.57
CA ASP A 2 -46.45 -22.51 -30.29
C ASP A 2 -45.49 -22.39 -29.12
N ALA A 3 -44.40 -21.67 -29.33
CA ALA A 3 -43.53 -21.21 -28.26
C ALA A 3 -44.29 -20.14 -27.47
N ARG A 4 -44.86 -20.51 -26.32
CA ARG A 4 -45.45 -19.56 -25.39
C ARG A 4 -44.34 -18.78 -24.71
N GLU A 5 -44.26 -17.49 -25.01
CA GLU A 5 -43.39 -16.52 -24.37
C GLU A 5 -43.62 -16.53 -22.84
N GLY A 6 -42.55 -16.73 -22.07
CA GLY A 6 -42.59 -16.62 -20.61
C GLY A 6 -42.73 -15.16 -20.16
N PRO A 7 -43.14 -14.89 -18.91
CA PRO A 7 -43.27 -13.52 -18.40
C PRO A 7 -41.91 -12.82 -18.38
N THR A 8 -41.78 -11.74 -19.17
CA THR A 8 -40.54 -10.97 -19.36
C THR A 8 -40.42 -9.73 -18.47
N SER A 9 -41.33 -9.54 -17.49
CA SER A 9 -41.29 -8.37 -16.61
C SER A 9 -40.76 -8.70 -15.21
N PHE A 10 -39.77 -7.92 -14.78
CA PHE A 10 -39.25 -7.87 -13.41
C PHE A 10 -40.33 -7.45 -12.42
N ASN A 11 -40.28 -7.95 -11.18
CA ASN A 11 -41.13 -7.46 -10.09
C ASN A 11 -40.69 -6.05 -9.65
N ALA A 12 -41.46 -5.39 -8.77
CA ALA A 12 -41.20 -4.03 -8.30
C ALA A 12 -39.84 -3.82 -7.61
N ASN A 13 -39.12 -4.90 -7.29
CA ASN A 13 -37.80 -4.87 -6.66
C ASN A 13 -36.64 -5.12 -7.65
N GLY A 14 -36.92 -5.20 -8.96
CA GLY A 14 -35.88 -5.41 -9.97
C GLY A 14 -35.37 -6.86 -10.05
N GLU A 15 -36.10 -7.82 -9.46
CA GLU A 15 -35.82 -9.25 -9.58
C GLU A 15 -36.71 -9.87 -10.65
N LEU A 16 -36.14 -10.74 -11.50
CA LEU A 16 -36.96 -11.58 -12.38
C LEU A 16 -37.83 -12.44 -11.46
N PRO A 17 -39.17 -12.39 -11.57
CA PRO A 17 -39.99 -13.30 -10.81
C PRO A 17 -39.59 -14.72 -11.20
N PHE A 18 -39.24 -15.55 -10.21
CA PHE A 18 -39.18 -16.99 -10.47
C PHE A 18 -40.51 -17.37 -11.13
N PRO A 19 -40.50 -17.98 -12.33
CA PRO A 19 -41.74 -18.33 -13.00
C PRO A 19 -42.53 -19.21 -12.05
N VAL A 20 -43.80 -18.86 -11.81
CA VAL A 20 -44.70 -19.70 -11.04
C VAL A 20 -44.71 -21.04 -11.75
N LEU A 21 -44.18 -22.09 -11.09
CA LEU A 21 -44.20 -23.44 -11.64
C LEU A 21 -45.67 -23.81 -11.85
N ALA A 22 -46.11 -23.84 -13.10
CA ALA A 22 -47.45 -24.30 -13.43
C ALA A 22 -47.60 -25.71 -12.86
N ALA A 23 -48.74 -25.98 -12.19
CA ALA A 23 -48.99 -27.27 -11.56
C ALA A 23 -48.80 -28.45 -12.54
N GLU A 24 -49.11 -28.22 -13.82
CA GLU A 24 -48.90 -29.16 -14.93
C GLU A 24 -47.41 -29.48 -15.19
N TRP A 25 -46.52 -28.50 -15.00
CA TRP A 25 -45.07 -28.71 -15.16
C TRP A 25 -44.49 -29.48 -13.96
N ALA A 26 -44.88 -29.11 -12.73
CA ALA A 26 -44.50 -29.83 -11.52
C ALA A 26 -44.96 -31.30 -11.55
N ALA A 27 -46.15 -31.56 -12.09
CA ALA A 27 -46.69 -32.90 -12.35
C ALA A 27 -45.76 -33.79 -13.17
N SER A 28 -45.22 -33.21 -14.24
CA SER A 28 -44.43 -33.93 -15.26
C SER A 28 -43.03 -34.30 -14.76
N HIS A 29 -42.47 -33.49 -13.86
CA HIS A 29 -41.10 -33.65 -13.36
C HIS A 29 -41.02 -34.40 -12.02
N PHE A 30 -42.02 -34.27 -11.14
CA PHE A 30 -42.00 -34.84 -9.79
C PHE A 30 -42.96 -36.05 -9.61
N GLY A 31 -43.63 -36.50 -10.68
CA GLY A 31 -44.31 -37.80 -10.74
C GLY A 31 -45.67 -37.91 -10.06
N GLN A 32 -46.06 -36.98 -9.17
CA GLN A 32 -47.43 -36.87 -8.62
C GLN A 32 -47.85 -35.40 -8.45
N LEU A 33 -49.04 -35.07 -8.94
CA LEU A 33 -49.52 -33.71 -9.15
C LEU A 33 -49.68 -32.88 -7.87
N HIS A 34 -50.05 -33.52 -6.77
CA HIS A 34 -50.15 -32.88 -5.46
C HIS A 34 -50.08 -34.00 -4.42
N PRO A 35 -49.12 -34.01 -3.48
CA PRO A 35 -49.24 -34.89 -2.32
C PRO A 35 -50.56 -34.55 -1.61
N ASN A 36 -51.46 -35.53 -1.48
CA ASN A 36 -52.69 -35.35 -0.72
C ASN A 36 -52.32 -35.11 0.74
N VAL A 37 -52.34 -33.85 1.17
CA VAL A 37 -52.19 -33.50 2.57
C VAL A 37 -53.45 -33.95 3.28
N VAL A 38 -53.33 -35.00 4.10
CA VAL A 38 -54.44 -35.49 4.90
C VAL A 38 -54.87 -34.37 5.85
N PRO A 39 -56.13 -33.91 5.78
CA PRO A 39 -56.62 -32.87 6.66
C PRO A 39 -56.59 -33.36 8.11
N PRO A 40 -56.36 -32.47 9.09
CA PRO A 40 -56.36 -32.85 10.49
C PRO A 40 -57.69 -33.52 10.87
N GLY A 41 -57.65 -34.69 11.52
CA GLY A 41 -58.86 -35.47 11.83
C GLY A 41 -59.85 -34.79 12.78
N TYR A 42 -59.45 -33.71 13.44
CA TYR A 42 -60.35 -32.87 14.26
C TYR A 42 -61.17 -31.88 13.42
N LEU A 43 -60.81 -31.63 12.14
CA LEU A 43 -61.60 -30.74 11.28
C LEU A 43 -63.01 -31.29 11.07
N SER A 44 -63.16 -32.60 10.87
CA SER A 44 -64.46 -33.27 10.74
C SER A 44 -65.30 -33.22 12.01
N GLN A 45 -64.72 -32.83 13.15
CA GLN A 45 -65.42 -32.70 14.44
C GLN A 45 -65.91 -31.27 14.68
N LEU A 46 -65.48 -30.30 13.87
CA LEU A 46 -65.91 -28.90 13.98
C LEU A 46 -67.24 -28.67 13.26
N PRO A 47 -68.09 -27.75 13.74
CA PRO A 47 -69.26 -27.29 13.00
C PRO A 47 -68.88 -26.73 11.62
N ALA A 48 -69.73 -26.94 10.60
CA ALA A 48 -69.45 -26.52 9.22
C ALA A 48 -69.14 -25.01 9.08
N THR A 49 -69.74 -24.17 9.94
CA THR A 49 -69.49 -22.73 10.00
C THR A 49 -68.08 -22.39 10.50
N THR A 50 -67.51 -23.23 11.37
CA THR A 50 -66.17 -23.08 11.96
C THR A 50 -65.08 -23.68 11.07
N GLN A 51 -65.42 -24.71 10.28
CA GLN A 51 -64.56 -25.25 9.22
C GLN A 51 -64.31 -24.22 8.12
N GLN A 52 -65.33 -23.43 7.75
CA GLN A 52 -65.19 -22.34 6.77
C GLN A 52 -64.33 -21.17 7.27
N SER A 53 -64.33 -20.92 8.59
CA SER A 53 -63.48 -19.89 9.21
C SER A 53 -62.10 -20.41 9.61
N PHE A 54 -61.69 -21.60 9.15
CA PHE A 54 -60.36 -22.13 9.42
C PHE A 54 -59.31 -21.18 8.85
N THR A 55 -58.63 -20.46 9.73
CA THR A 55 -57.73 -19.38 9.34
C THR A 55 -56.53 -19.91 8.55
N VAL A 56 -56.02 -19.08 7.64
CA VAL A 56 -54.81 -19.35 6.85
C VAL A 56 -53.60 -19.67 7.75
N GLU A 57 -53.54 -19.11 8.95
CA GLU A 57 -52.44 -19.32 9.89
C GLU A 57 -52.42 -20.73 10.48
N VAL A 58 -53.58 -21.27 10.87
CA VAL A 58 -53.66 -22.64 11.40
C VAL A 58 -53.37 -23.67 10.30
N ALA A 59 -53.81 -23.41 9.07
CA ALA A 59 -53.47 -24.23 7.90
C ALA A 59 -51.97 -24.21 7.62
N LYS A 60 -51.33 -23.04 7.66
CA LYS A 60 -49.88 -22.88 7.51
C LYS A 60 -49.11 -23.64 8.60
N GLY A 61 -49.49 -23.49 9.86
CA GLY A 61 -48.86 -24.20 10.98
C GLY A 61 -48.97 -25.72 10.86
N TYR A 62 -50.12 -26.22 10.41
CA TYR A 62 -50.32 -27.65 10.17
C TYR A 62 -49.46 -28.18 9.02
N LEU A 63 -49.37 -27.43 7.91
CA LEU A 63 -48.51 -27.79 6.79
C LEU A 63 -47.04 -27.82 7.21
N LEU A 64 -46.56 -26.79 7.91
CA LEU A 64 -45.19 -26.76 8.42
C LEU A 64 -44.89 -27.98 9.31
N LYS A 65 -45.85 -28.38 10.17
CA LYS A 65 -45.68 -29.53 11.04
C LYS A 65 -45.63 -30.86 10.27
N ASN A 66 -46.48 -31.05 9.25
CA ASN A 66 -46.48 -32.28 8.45
C ASN A 66 -45.23 -32.44 7.60
N TYR A 67 -44.62 -31.33 7.19
CA TYR A 67 -43.39 -31.33 6.40
C TYR A 67 -42.13 -31.08 7.25
N ALA A 68 -42.24 -30.99 8.57
CA ALA A 68 -41.09 -30.77 9.45
C ALA A 68 -40.04 -31.87 9.27
N ASP A 69 -40.48 -33.14 9.21
CA ASP A 69 -39.58 -34.28 9.03
C ASP A 69 -38.92 -34.29 7.64
N THR A 70 -39.58 -33.76 6.61
CA THR A 70 -38.99 -33.64 5.27
C THR A 70 -37.92 -32.55 5.16
N PHE A 71 -37.96 -31.54 6.03
CA PHE A 71 -36.96 -30.48 6.06
C PHE A 71 -35.86 -30.71 7.11
N LYS A 72 -36.00 -31.74 7.95
CA LYS A 72 -35.06 -32.07 9.01
C LYS A 72 -33.62 -32.26 8.52
N GLU A 73 -33.44 -32.90 7.37
CA GLU A 73 -32.11 -33.09 6.76
C GLU A 73 -31.47 -31.75 6.35
N ILE A 74 -32.28 -30.80 5.89
CA ILE A 74 -31.83 -29.44 5.54
C ILE A 74 -31.44 -28.68 6.81
N ASP A 75 -32.24 -28.79 7.87
CA ASP A 75 -31.95 -28.16 9.16
C ASP A 75 -30.66 -28.73 9.78
N GLU A 76 -30.48 -30.06 9.76
CA GLU A 76 -29.26 -30.73 10.22
C GLU A 76 -28.03 -30.29 9.41
N HIS A 77 -28.18 -30.08 8.09
CA HIS A 77 -27.10 -29.54 7.26
C HIS A 77 -26.77 -28.09 7.58
N ILE A 78 -27.78 -27.25 7.85
CA ILE A 78 -27.57 -25.85 8.25
C ILE A 78 -26.80 -25.81 9.58
N ASP A 79 -27.21 -26.61 10.57
CA ASP A 79 -26.54 -26.69 11.86
C ASP A 79 -25.09 -27.16 11.73
N ALA A 80 -24.82 -28.18 10.89
CA ALA A 80 -23.47 -28.66 10.63
C ALA A 80 -22.57 -27.59 9.98
N VAL A 81 -23.12 -26.81 9.04
CA VAL A 81 -22.40 -25.68 8.42
C VAL A 81 -22.09 -24.60 9.46
N LEU A 82 -23.05 -24.27 10.32
CA LEU A 82 -22.86 -23.30 11.39
C LEU A 82 -21.77 -23.73 12.38
N GLU A 83 -21.76 -25.00 12.80
CA GLU A 83 -20.68 -25.55 13.64
C GLU A 83 -19.31 -25.45 12.95
N GLN A 84 -19.25 -25.74 11.65
CA GLN A 84 -18.01 -25.66 10.90
C GLN A 84 -17.50 -24.21 10.79
N GLN A 85 -18.40 -23.25 10.58
CA GLN A 85 -18.06 -21.82 10.56
C GLN A 85 -17.53 -21.35 11.92
N LEU A 86 -18.14 -21.79 13.02
CA LEU A 86 -17.66 -21.48 14.37
C LEU A 86 -16.24 -22.03 14.61
N LYS A 87 -15.97 -23.27 14.19
CA LYS A 87 -14.62 -23.86 14.27
C LYS A 87 -13.59 -23.08 13.46
N TYR A 88 -13.95 -22.61 12.26
CA TYR A 88 -13.05 -21.77 11.46
C TYR A 88 -12.77 -20.42 12.14
N LEU A 89 -13.77 -19.79 12.74
CA LEU A 89 -13.58 -18.55 13.49
C LEU A 89 -12.65 -18.75 14.69
N GLU A 90 -12.84 -19.82 15.46
CA GLU A 90 -11.92 -20.16 16.57
C GLU A 90 -10.50 -20.41 16.08
N SER A 91 -10.34 -21.07 14.92
CA SER A 91 -9.02 -21.31 14.32
C SER A 91 -8.34 -20.03 13.81
N LEU A 92 -9.12 -19.04 13.38
CA LEU A 92 -8.63 -17.72 12.98
C LEU A 92 -8.17 -16.90 14.18
N ASP A 93 -8.89 -16.97 15.29
CA ASP A 93 -8.50 -16.32 16.56
C ASP A 93 -7.24 -16.94 17.16
N GLN A 94 -7.01 -18.23 16.91
CA GLN A 94 -5.79 -18.94 17.31
C GLN A 94 -4.61 -18.72 16.36
N LEU A 95 -4.83 -18.07 15.20
CA LEU A 95 -3.77 -17.85 14.23
C LEU A 95 -2.78 -16.81 14.77
N ASP A 96 -1.67 -17.29 15.32
CA ASP A 96 -0.65 -16.42 15.88
C ASP A 96 0.08 -15.64 14.77
N THR A 97 -0.32 -14.37 14.62
CA THR A 97 0.31 -13.42 13.68
C THR A 97 1.55 -12.74 14.28
N SER A 98 1.93 -13.05 15.52
CA SER A 98 3.07 -12.42 16.20
C SER A 98 4.37 -12.63 15.43
N HIS A 99 4.61 -13.84 14.92
CA HIS A 99 5.81 -14.16 14.16
C HIS A 99 5.88 -13.36 12.85
N LEU A 100 4.77 -13.25 12.10
CA LEU A 100 4.71 -12.42 10.89
C LEU A 100 4.94 -10.94 11.18
N LYS A 101 4.38 -10.42 12.28
CA LYS A 101 4.61 -9.03 12.72
C LYS A 101 6.05 -8.79 13.12
N GLN A 102 6.68 -9.75 13.80
CA GLN A 102 8.10 -9.70 14.15
C GLN A 102 8.98 -9.68 12.90
N LEU A 103 8.75 -10.61 11.97
CA LEU A 103 9.51 -10.70 10.72
C LEU A 103 9.38 -9.42 9.88
N LEU A 104 8.18 -8.84 9.82
CA LEU A 104 7.93 -7.55 9.14
C LEU A 104 8.69 -6.40 9.83
N GLY A 105 8.74 -6.41 11.16
CA GLY A 105 9.52 -5.44 11.94
C GLY A 105 11.02 -5.54 11.66
N GLU A 106 11.57 -6.76 11.64
CA GLU A 106 12.98 -7.01 11.32
C GLU A 106 13.33 -6.59 9.90
N TYR A 107 12.48 -6.93 8.93
CA TYR A 107 12.66 -6.51 7.54
C TYR A 107 12.71 -4.99 7.40
N ASN A 108 11.76 -4.27 8.00
CA ASN A 108 11.71 -2.81 7.93
C ASN A 108 12.94 -2.16 8.59
N ARG A 109 13.43 -2.74 9.68
CA ARG A 109 14.66 -2.29 10.33
C ARG A 109 15.87 -2.47 9.40
N LEU A 110 16.04 -3.64 8.78
CA LEU A 110 17.13 -3.88 7.83
C LEU A 110 17.06 -2.94 6.63
N LEU A 111 15.85 -2.66 6.12
CA LEU A 111 15.65 -1.73 5.02
C LEU A 111 16.10 -0.31 5.39
N TYR A 112 15.81 0.11 6.63
CA TYR A 112 16.25 1.40 7.15
C TYR A 112 17.79 1.48 7.23
N GLU A 113 18.42 0.47 7.85
CA GLU A 113 19.89 0.39 7.96
C GLU A 113 20.56 0.39 6.58
N PHE A 114 20.00 -0.35 5.61
CA PHE A 114 20.49 -0.35 4.23
C PHE A 114 20.39 1.03 3.58
N ASN A 115 19.25 1.71 3.69
CA ASN A 115 19.07 3.03 3.09
C ASN A 115 20.00 4.09 3.70
N GLU A 116 20.27 4.00 5.01
CA GLU A 116 21.23 4.89 5.68
C GLU A 116 22.64 4.67 5.14
N THR A 117 23.08 3.41 5.03
CA THR A 117 24.41 3.08 4.48
C THR A 117 24.56 3.45 3.00
N ASP A 118 23.52 3.27 2.18
CA ASP A 118 23.51 3.71 0.78
C ASP A 118 23.57 5.24 0.66
N ALA A 119 22.85 5.96 1.52
CA ALA A 119 22.91 7.41 1.57
C ALA A 119 24.29 7.93 2.01
N ASP A 120 24.93 7.28 2.98
CA ASP A 120 26.30 7.59 3.41
C ASP A 120 27.31 7.31 2.31
N MET A 121 27.20 6.15 1.66
CA MET A 121 28.06 5.79 0.53
C MET A 121 27.92 6.80 -0.61
N LYS A 122 26.68 7.19 -0.97
CA LYS A 122 26.43 8.21 -1.99
C LYS A 122 26.97 9.58 -1.60
N ARG A 123 26.87 9.98 -0.33
CA ARG A 123 27.49 11.21 0.19
C ARG A 123 29.01 11.15 0.08
N GLY A 124 29.63 10.02 0.45
CA GLY A 124 31.07 9.80 0.29
C GLY A 124 31.51 9.85 -1.17
N LEU A 125 30.82 9.13 -2.06
CA LEU A 125 31.07 9.15 -3.51
C LEU A 125 30.89 10.54 -4.09
N ASN A 126 29.89 11.30 -3.64
CA ASN A 126 29.71 12.70 -4.04
C ASN A 126 30.87 13.58 -3.58
N HIS A 127 31.43 13.37 -2.40
CA HIS A 127 32.60 14.12 -1.91
C HIS A 127 33.85 13.90 -2.78
N TYR A 128 33.99 12.70 -3.35
CA TYR A 128 35.05 12.37 -4.32
C TYR A 128 34.61 12.56 -5.78
N SER A 129 33.37 13.00 -5.99
CA SER A 129 32.86 13.20 -7.33
C SER A 129 33.56 14.39 -7.97
N ARG A 130 33.85 14.25 -9.26
CA ARG A 130 34.46 15.31 -10.06
C ARG A 130 33.69 16.65 -9.99
N PRO A 131 32.34 16.69 -10.01
CA PRO A 131 31.59 17.95 -9.82
C PRO A 131 31.89 18.62 -8.48
N TYR A 132 31.90 17.85 -7.39
CA TYR A 132 32.20 18.38 -6.06
C TYR A 132 33.64 18.86 -5.94
N LEU A 133 34.62 18.11 -6.46
CA LEU A 133 36.02 18.52 -6.47
C LEU A 133 36.25 19.79 -7.29
N LEU A 134 35.54 19.95 -8.42
CA LEU A 134 35.57 21.17 -9.23
C LEU A 134 34.96 22.35 -8.49
N GLU A 135 33.82 22.18 -7.83
CA GLU A 135 33.20 23.22 -7.01
C GLU A 135 34.10 23.63 -5.84
N HIS A 136 34.73 22.65 -5.17
CA HIS A 136 35.67 22.91 -4.09
C HIS A 136 36.92 23.65 -4.58
N LEU A 137 37.48 23.27 -5.73
CA LEU A 137 38.61 23.98 -6.34
C LEU A 137 38.23 25.39 -6.79
N GLN A 138 37.02 25.57 -7.33
CA GLN A 138 36.49 26.87 -7.73
C GLN A 138 36.31 27.77 -6.50
N LYS A 139 35.73 27.25 -5.42
CA LYS A 139 35.60 27.96 -4.14
C LYS A 139 36.97 28.35 -3.59
N ALA A 140 37.92 27.41 -3.53
CA ALA A 140 39.28 27.68 -3.07
C ALA A 140 40.07 28.64 -3.98
N ALA A 141 39.72 28.75 -5.27
CA ALA A 141 40.30 29.74 -6.18
C ALA A 141 39.66 31.13 -6.03
N SER A 142 38.39 31.18 -5.63
CA SER A 142 37.64 32.42 -5.39
C SER A 142 37.81 32.99 -3.98
N GLU A 143 38.18 32.16 -3.00
CA GLU A 143 38.52 32.61 -1.65
C GLU A 143 39.80 33.45 -1.70
N PRO A 144 39.78 34.72 -1.27
CA PRO A 144 40.99 35.48 -1.10
C PRO A 144 41.86 34.74 -0.09
N VAL A 145 43.13 34.52 -0.44
CA VAL A 145 44.13 34.08 0.55
C VAL A 145 44.13 35.18 1.61
N VAL A 146 43.51 34.91 2.77
CA VAL A 146 43.58 35.82 3.92
C VAL A 146 45.06 35.92 4.23
N LEU A 147 45.65 37.06 3.88
CA LEU A 147 46.98 37.41 4.31
C LEU A 147 46.94 37.30 5.82
N ASP A 148 47.81 36.46 6.39
CA ASP A 148 48.06 36.45 7.81
C ASP A 148 48.38 37.90 8.22
N GLU A 149 47.41 38.57 8.86
CA GLU A 149 47.47 39.98 9.26
C GLU A 149 48.66 40.23 10.20
N SER A 150 49.24 39.16 10.78
CA SER A 150 50.51 39.20 11.52
C SER A 150 51.74 39.62 10.69
N SER A 151 51.60 39.75 9.36
CA SER A 151 52.65 40.26 8.47
C SER A 151 52.34 41.64 7.87
N GLN A 152 51.26 42.28 8.34
CA GLN A 152 50.95 43.70 8.12
C GLN A 152 50.98 44.42 9.47
N GLU A 153 52.14 44.43 10.13
CA GLU A 153 52.37 45.51 11.09
C GLU A 153 52.34 46.83 10.30
N PRO A 154 51.58 47.84 10.75
CA PRO A 154 51.61 49.15 10.10
C PRO A 154 53.05 49.65 10.10
N ASP A 155 53.55 49.98 8.92
CA ASP A 155 54.84 50.63 8.74
C ASP A 155 54.77 51.99 9.45
N ASP A 156 55.37 52.06 10.63
CA ASP A 156 55.51 53.28 11.42
C ASP A 156 56.59 54.22 10.82
N GLY A 157 56.86 54.18 9.52
CA GLY A 157 57.51 55.25 8.75
C GLY A 157 58.93 55.67 9.16
N ASP A 158 59.54 55.01 10.13
CA ASP A 158 60.88 55.30 10.69
C ASP A 158 61.94 54.26 10.27
N GLY A 159 61.64 53.39 9.30
CA GLY A 159 62.58 52.40 8.78
C GLY A 159 63.61 52.99 7.81
N ASP A 160 64.89 52.75 8.08
CA ASP A 160 65.98 53.06 7.14
C ASP A 160 65.72 52.37 5.77
N GLY A 161 66.23 52.94 4.68
CA GLY A 161 65.96 52.48 3.30
C GLY A 161 66.13 50.97 3.07
N ASP A 162 67.06 50.33 3.79
CA ASP A 162 67.34 48.90 3.72
C ASP A 162 66.23 48.02 4.35
N GLU A 163 65.46 48.54 5.31
CA GLU A 163 64.34 47.83 5.95
C GLU A 163 63.08 47.88 5.06
N ASN A 164 62.85 49.01 4.40
CA ASN A 164 61.80 49.15 3.38
C ASN A 164 62.04 48.26 2.16
N GLU A 165 63.29 48.12 1.70
CA GLU A 165 63.62 47.20 0.60
C GLU A 165 63.33 45.73 0.95
N ARG A 166 63.64 45.31 2.18
CA ARG A 166 63.33 43.94 2.67
C ARG A 166 61.83 43.68 2.77
N GLN A 167 61.05 44.66 3.19
CA GLN A 167 59.58 44.55 3.24
C GLN A 167 58.97 44.46 1.83
N ILE A 168 59.49 45.25 0.87
CA ILE A 168 59.07 45.18 -0.53
C ILE A 168 59.40 43.80 -1.13
N ASP A 169 60.60 43.28 -0.88
CA ASP A 169 60.99 41.94 -1.34
C ASP A 169 60.13 40.83 -0.71
N LEU A 170 59.76 40.97 0.56
CA LEU A 170 58.84 40.06 1.24
C LEU A 170 57.44 40.10 0.60
N LEU A 171 56.90 41.29 0.35
CA LEU A 171 55.60 41.48 -0.31
C LEU A 171 55.61 40.94 -1.74
N LEU A 172 56.67 41.21 -2.51
CA LEU A 172 56.84 40.70 -3.87
C LEU A 172 56.92 39.18 -3.87
N SER A 173 57.69 38.58 -2.96
CA SER A 173 57.83 37.12 -2.88
C SER A 173 56.50 36.44 -2.49
N LYS A 174 55.76 37.02 -1.54
CA LYS A 174 54.44 36.55 -1.09
C LYS A 174 53.40 36.65 -2.21
N HIS A 175 53.31 37.81 -2.86
CA HIS A 175 52.41 38.05 -3.99
C HIS A 175 52.72 37.12 -5.18
N THR A 176 54.01 36.93 -5.51
CA THR A 176 54.43 36.05 -6.60
C THR A 176 54.04 34.60 -6.31
N ARG A 177 54.23 34.13 -5.07
CA ARG A 177 53.80 32.81 -4.62
C ARG A 177 52.28 32.63 -4.72
N GLU A 178 51.51 33.62 -4.31
CA GLU A 178 50.04 33.59 -4.37
C GLU A 178 49.54 33.55 -5.82
N ARG A 179 50.09 34.39 -6.69
CA ARG A 179 49.76 34.39 -8.12
C ARG A 179 50.12 33.05 -8.76
N HIS A 180 51.26 32.47 -8.39
CA HIS A 180 51.65 31.14 -8.85
C HIS A 180 50.64 30.06 -8.43
N ILE A 181 50.24 30.04 -7.16
CA ILE A 181 49.22 29.10 -6.64
C ILE A 181 47.87 29.31 -7.32
N HIS A 182 47.45 30.55 -7.51
CA HIS A 182 46.21 30.88 -8.22
C HIS A 182 46.26 30.37 -9.67
N HIS A 183 47.34 30.63 -10.40
CA HIS A 183 47.50 30.16 -11.77
C HIS A 183 47.53 28.63 -11.88
N LEU A 184 48.21 27.95 -10.95
CA LEU A 184 48.18 26.48 -10.86
C LEU A 184 46.74 25.97 -10.66
N ARG A 185 45.99 26.55 -9.73
CA ARG A 185 44.57 26.19 -9.50
C ARG A 185 43.74 26.38 -10.75
N THR A 186 43.90 27.50 -11.47
CA THR A 186 43.17 27.76 -12.72
C THR A 186 43.54 26.78 -13.84
N ALA A 187 44.82 26.40 -13.96
CA ALA A 187 45.27 25.43 -14.96
C ALA A 187 44.70 24.04 -14.68
N HIS A 188 44.71 23.60 -13.41
CA HIS A 188 44.10 22.33 -13.01
C HIS A 188 42.58 22.31 -13.24
N MET A 189 41.87 23.41 -12.97
CA MET A 189 40.44 23.52 -13.29
C MET A 189 40.18 23.42 -14.80
N ALA A 190 40.99 24.08 -15.63
CA ALA A 190 40.86 24.03 -17.09
C ALA A 190 41.09 22.61 -17.63
N GLN A 191 42.09 21.90 -17.10
CA GLN A 191 42.37 20.50 -17.46
C GLN A 191 41.22 19.57 -17.04
N LEU A 192 40.75 19.70 -15.80
CA LEU A 192 39.59 18.96 -15.31
C LEU A 192 38.28 19.32 -16.01
N ALA A 193 38.18 20.45 -16.71
CA ALA A 193 37.04 20.78 -17.57
C ALA A 193 37.20 20.22 -18.99
N ALA A 194 38.41 20.25 -19.55
CA ALA A 194 38.72 19.75 -20.89
C ALA A 194 38.53 18.22 -21.01
N ASP A 195 38.94 17.46 -19.98
CA ASP A 195 38.78 16.00 -19.93
C ASP A 195 37.30 15.57 -19.95
N ARG A 196 36.33 16.49 -19.78
CA ARG A 196 34.88 16.20 -19.89
C ARG A 196 34.43 16.05 -21.34
N VAL A 197 35.11 16.74 -22.26
CA VAL A 197 34.78 16.74 -23.70
C VAL A 197 35.26 15.47 -24.38
N LEU A 198 36.24 14.77 -23.80
CA LEU A 198 36.84 13.55 -24.36
C LEU A 198 36.19 12.25 -23.88
N LEU A 199 35.36 12.29 -22.83
CA LEU A 199 34.71 11.13 -22.20
C LEU A 199 33.22 11.01 -22.51
N ASN A 200 32.66 11.94 -23.28
CA ASN A 200 31.32 11.88 -23.87
C ASN A 200 31.43 11.65 -25.37
#